data_AF-A0A1H9DD62-F1
#
_entry.id   AF-A0A1H9DD62-F1
#
_cell.length_a   1.000
_cell.length_b   1.000
_cell.length_c   1.000
_cell.angle_alpha   90.00
_cell.angle_beta   90.00
_cell.angle_gamma   90.00
#
_symmetry.space_group_name_H-M   'P 1'
#
loop_
_entity.id
_entity.type
_entity.pdbx_description
1 polymer ?
#
loop_
_entity_poly.entity_id
_entity_poly.type
_entity_poly.pdbx_seq_one_letter_code
_entity_poly.pdbx_strand_id
1 'polypeptide(L)'
;MKPAILLSRDAFREGVFARDNHQCVICSGPAVDAHHIMERRLWPDGGYYLENGASVCQEHHIACESTQISVEDIRAAAGITRIVLPPHLYDDQPYDKWGNPVLPNGQRVRGELFFDESVQKILERGGVLEMFTHWVKYPRTHHLPWSEGINDDDRVMASLDGLVGERVIVTEKMDGENTTMYLDHIHARSVDGRHHPSRDWVKQYWSTIAGDIPPGWRICGENLFAKHSIAYQDLASYFMGFSVWSDQNICQSWDETMEWFELFGITPVPVLYDGIFDSKLIEGLYKSTDWDRSEGYTVRVAAAFSASQFSSKIGKFVRRGHLQTVRHGNRIVERNGLR
;
A
#
# COMPACT_ATOMS: atom_id res chain seq x y z
N MET A 1 13.59 14.14 17.10
CA MET A 1 13.82 15.22 16.11
C MET A 1 12.66 16.20 16.14
N LYS A 2 12.87 17.48 15.87
CA LYS A 2 11.76 18.44 15.72
C LYS A 2 10.91 18.05 14.49
N PRO A 3 9.57 18.25 14.50
CA PRO A 3 8.72 17.99 13.35
C PRO A 3 9.12 18.86 12.13
N ALA A 4 8.77 18.42 10.92
CA ALA A 4 9.05 19.19 9.71
C ALA A 4 8.11 20.39 9.70
N ILE A 5 8.61 21.54 9.25
CA ILE A 5 7.85 22.79 9.28
C ILE A 5 7.29 23.02 7.88
N LEU A 6 5.96 23.08 7.76
CA LEU A 6 5.30 23.48 6.53
C LEU A 6 5.52 24.99 6.32
N LEU A 7 6.01 25.36 5.14
CA LEU A 7 6.28 26.74 4.76
C LEU A 7 5.22 27.28 3.80
N SER A 8 5.14 28.61 3.69
CA SER A 8 4.46 29.21 2.54
C SER A 8 5.25 28.95 1.26
N ARG A 9 4.61 29.05 0.09
CA ARG A 9 5.27 28.87 -1.21
C ARG A 9 6.50 29.78 -1.37
N ASP A 10 6.39 31.05 -0.98
CA ASP A 10 7.48 32.02 -1.10
C ASP A 10 8.60 31.70 -0.10
N ALA A 11 8.26 31.37 1.16
CA ALA A 11 9.25 31.00 2.16
C ALA A 11 9.97 29.68 1.80
N PHE A 12 9.27 28.72 1.21
CA PHE A 12 9.87 27.51 0.65
C PHE A 12 10.86 27.84 -0.45
N ARG A 13 10.44 28.62 -1.46
CA ARG A 13 11.30 28.99 -2.59
C ARG A 13 12.56 29.72 -2.14
N GLU A 14 12.41 30.78 -1.35
CA GLU A 14 13.55 31.58 -0.88
C GLU A 14 14.43 30.78 0.08
N GLY A 15 13.84 29.92 0.93
CA GLY A 15 14.59 29.04 1.81
C GLY A 15 15.43 28.00 1.06
N VAL A 16 14.87 27.39 0.02
CA VAL A 16 15.58 26.42 -0.85
C VAL A 16 16.74 27.09 -1.57
N PHE A 17 16.52 28.24 -2.21
CA PHE A 17 17.59 28.98 -2.87
C PHE A 17 18.66 29.46 -1.91
N ALA A 18 18.29 29.97 -0.73
CA ALA A 18 19.25 30.41 0.26
C ALA A 18 20.12 29.26 0.78
N ARG A 19 19.52 28.09 1.05
CA ARG A 19 20.26 26.89 1.50
C ARG A 19 21.29 26.45 0.47
N ASP A 20 20.91 26.48 -0.82
CA ASP A 20 21.75 25.98 -1.92
C ASP A 20 22.59 27.09 -2.57
N ASN A 21 22.76 28.24 -1.90
CA ASN A 21 23.53 29.40 -2.38
C ASN A 21 23.12 29.91 -3.77
N HIS A 22 21.83 29.81 -4.11
CA HIS A 22 21.26 30.15 -5.42
C HIS A 22 21.89 29.38 -6.60
N GLN A 23 22.52 28.24 -6.32
CA GLN A 23 23.16 27.39 -7.31
C GLN A 23 22.39 26.08 -7.48
N CYS A 24 22.46 25.54 -8.68
CA CYS A 24 21.97 24.20 -8.99
C CYS A 24 22.79 23.19 -8.21
N VAL A 25 22.16 22.41 -7.33
CA VAL A 25 22.86 21.45 -6.47
C VAL A 25 23.62 20.36 -7.25
N ILE A 26 23.22 20.11 -8.51
CA ILE A 26 23.84 19.09 -9.38
C ILE A 26 25.10 19.60 -10.10
N CYS A 27 25.07 20.81 -10.68
CA CYS A 27 26.15 21.30 -11.55
C CYS A 27 26.80 22.61 -11.10
N SER A 28 26.38 23.17 -9.96
CA SER A 28 26.84 24.46 -9.41
C SER A 28 26.58 25.70 -10.29
N GLY A 29 25.85 25.56 -11.41
CA GLY A 29 25.40 26.69 -12.23
C GLY A 29 24.26 27.47 -11.58
N PRO A 30 23.76 28.57 -12.17
CA PRO A 30 22.64 29.33 -11.61
C PRO A 30 21.37 28.49 -11.48
N ALA A 31 20.74 28.48 -10.29
CA ALA A 31 19.43 27.85 -10.12
C ALA A 31 18.32 28.78 -10.63
N VAL A 32 17.27 28.18 -11.21
CA VAL A 32 16.10 28.92 -11.71
C VAL A 32 14.80 28.42 -11.09
N ASP A 33 14.82 27.24 -10.44
CA ASP A 33 13.64 26.65 -9.81
C ASP A 33 13.97 26.03 -8.45
N ALA A 34 13.02 26.14 -7.52
CA ALA A 34 13.01 25.42 -6.25
C ALA A 34 12.18 24.13 -6.44
N HIS A 35 12.86 23.10 -6.93
CA HIS A 35 12.25 21.86 -7.34
C HIS A 35 11.75 21.06 -6.14
N HIS A 36 10.53 20.55 -6.22
CA HIS A 36 10.01 19.61 -5.24
C HIS A 36 10.54 18.20 -5.51
N ILE A 37 11.29 17.65 -4.57
CA ILE A 37 11.92 16.32 -4.67
C ILE A 37 10.86 15.23 -4.76
N MET A 38 9.86 15.27 -3.88
CA MET A 38 8.60 14.52 -4.00
C MET A 38 7.51 15.46 -4.49
N GLU A 39 6.77 15.05 -5.52
CA GLU A 39 5.72 15.85 -6.14
C GLU A 39 4.69 16.36 -5.12
N ARG A 40 4.42 17.66 -5.13
CA ARG A 40 3.53 18.33 -4.17
C ARG A 40 2.10 17.80 -4.18
N ARG A 41 1.61 17.29 -5.32
CA ARG A 41 0.26 16.70 -5.45
C ARG A 41 0.07 15.43 -4.61
N LEU A 42 1.15 14.77 -4.19
CA LEU A 42 1.10 13.62 -3.28
C LEU A 42 0.79 14.05 -1.83
N TRP A 43 0.92 15.34 -1.52
CA TRP A 43 0.80 15.86 -0.17
C TRP A 43 -0.56 16.54 0.04
N PRO A 44 -1.28 16.22 1.13
CA PRO A 44 -2.54 16.90 1.44
C PRO A 44 -2.35 18.39 1.78
N ASP A 45 -1.16 18.79 2.21
CA ASP A 45 -0.79 20.16 2.60
C ASP A 45 0.09 20.89 1.56
N GLY A 46 0.29 20.27 0.39
CA GLY A 46 1.13 20.80 -0.69
C GLY A 46 2.63 20.59 -0.53
N GLY A 47 3.12 19.98 0.55
CA GLY A 47 4.49 19.46 0.61
C GLY A 47 5.62 20.49 0.60
N TYR A 48 5.33 21.75 0.96
CA TYR A 48 6.28 22.87 1.03
C TYR A 48 7.21 22.79 2.25
N TYR A 49 7.88 21.65 2.41
CA TYR A 49 8.90 21.42 3.44
C TYR A 49 10.26 21.76 2.87
N LEU A 50 11.12 22.45 3.63
CA LEU A 50 12.46 22.80 3.16
C LEU A 50 13.25 21.55 2.74
N GLU A 51 13.08 20.45 3.47
CA GLU A 51 13.67 19.13 3.20
C GLU A 51 13.08 18.41 1.97
N ASN A 52 11.99 18.91 1.39
CA ASN A 52 11.39 18.43 0.14
C ASN A 52 11.76 19.31 -1.07
N GLY A 53 12.64 20.30 -0.91
CA GLY A 53 13.01 21.22 -1.98
C GLY A 53 14.50 21.18 -2.32
N ALA A 54 14.85 21.38 -3.59
CA ALA A 54 16.24 21.54 -4.05
C ALA A 54 16.34 22.56 -5.20
N SER A 55 17.39 23.38 -5.17
CA SER A 55 17.67 24.38 -6.19
C SER A 55 18.27 23.72 -7.43
N VAL A 56 17.65 23.92 -8.58
CA VAL A 56 18.10 23.31 -9.84
C VAL A 56 18.05 24.31 -11.00
N CYS A 57 18.91 24.11 -11.99
CA CYS A 57 18.80 24.79 -13.28
C CYS A 57 17.71 24.14 -14.13
N GLN A 58 17.37 24.73 -15.28
CA GLN A 58 16.30 24.22 -16.16
C GLN A 58 16.56 22.78 -16.65
N GLU A 59 17.80 22.45 -16.96
CA GLU A 59 18.19 21.11 -17.43
C GLU A 59 17.98 20.06 -16.32
N HIS A 60 18.54 20.30 -15.14
CA HIS A 60 18.41 19.37 -14.01
C HIS A 60 16.98 19.33 -13.45
N HIS A 61 16.21 20.42 -13.55
CA HIS A 61 14.78 20.38 -13.25
C HIS A 61 14.08 19.32 -14.11
N ILE A 62 14.27 19.37 -15.43
CA ILE A 62 13.69 18.38 -16.35
C ILE A 62 14.20 16.97 -16.02
N ALA A 63 15.49 16.79 -15.73
CA ALA A 63 16.07 15.49 -15.39
C ALA A 63 15.45 14.88 -14.11
N CYS A 64 15.14 15.71 -13.11
CA CYS A 64 14.43 15.26 -11.91
C CYS A 64 12.96 14.93 -12.20
N GLU A 65 12.26 15.78 -12.97
CA GLU A 65 10.88 15.53 -13.39
C GLU A 65 10.75 14.24 -14.22
N SER A 66 11.71 13.96 -15.09
CA SER A 66 11.78 12.73 -15.89
C SER A 66 12.41 11.55 -15.15
N THR A 67 12.75 11.72 -13.86
CA THR A 67 13.34 10.69 -12.98
C THR A 67 14.69 10.13 -13.44
N GLN A 68 15.41 10.87 -14.30
CA GLN A 68 16.78 10.55 -14.69
C GLN A 68 17.77 10.88 -13.55
N ILE A 69 17.41 11.86 -12.72
CA ILE A 69 18.02 12.08 -11.41
C ILE A 69 17.07 11.53 -10.36
N SER A 70 17.56 10.62 -9.53
CA SER A 70 16.75 10.00 -8.46
C SER A 70 16.50 11.00 -7.32
N VAL A 71 15.49 10.69 -6.49
CA VAL A 71 15.20 11.51 -5.30
C VAL A 71 16.34 11.40 -4.28
N GLU A 72 17.04 10.27 -4.23
CA GLU A 72 18.21 10.06 -3.39
C GLU A 72 19.40 10.89 -3.87
N ASP A 73 19.68 10.92 -5.18
CA ASP A 73 20.79 11.69 -5.74
C ASP A 73 20.63 13.19 -5.49
N ILE A 74 19.43 13.74 -5.73
CA ILE A 74 19.19 15.16 -5.49
C ILE A 74 19.20 15.52 -4.00
N ARG A 75 18.71 14.62 -3.12
CA ARG A 75 18.82 14.81 -1.66
C ARG A 75 20.28 14.85 -1.23
N ALA A 76 21.09 13.91 -1.73
CA ALA A 76 22.53 13.85 -1.43
C ALA A 76 23.25 15.11 -1.93
N ALA A 77 22.97 15.54 -3.16
CA ALA A 77 23.54 16.76 -3.74
C ALA A 77 23.16 18.03 -2.96
N ALA A 78 21.92 18.10 -2.45
CA ALA A 78 21.45 19.21 -1.62
C ALA A 78 21.85 19.11 -0.13
N GLY A 79 22.55 18.05 0.28
CA GLY A 79 22.93 17.82 1.68
C GLY A 79 21.74 17.53 2.62
N ILE A 80 20.62 17.05 2.08
CA ILE A 80 19.40 16.74 2.83
C ILE A 80 19.52 15.35 3.47
N THR A 81 19.68 15.32 4.79
CA THR A 81 19.79 14.08 5.58
C THR A 81 18.48 13.66 6.21
N ARG A 82 17.58 14.61 6.44
CA ARG A 82 16.25 14.35 6.96
C ARG A 82 15.28 14.15 5.80
N ILE A 83 14.72 12.95 5.71
CA ILE A 83 13.71 12.61 4.70
C ILE A 83 12.32 12.97 5.21
N VAL A 84 11.56 13.68 4.39
CA VAL A 84 10.12 13.93 4.57
C VAL A 84 9.37 13.26 3.41
N LEU A 85 8.30 12.54 3.73
CA LEU A 85 7.49 11.82 2.74
C LEU A 85 6.01 12.16 2.91
N PRO A 86 5.22 12.10 1.82
CA PRO A 86 3.77 12.14 1.89
C PRO A 86 3.23 11.15 2.94
N PRO A 87 2.15 11.50 3.70
CA PRO A 87 1.69 10.69 4.82
C PRO A 87 1.31 9.24 4.48
N HIS A 88 0.93 8.97 3.23
CA HIS A 88 0.54 7.64 2.76
C HIS A 88 1.74 6.79 2.30
N LEU A 89 2.94 7.35 2.19
CA LEU A 89 4.17 6.63 1.81
C LEU A 89 4.96 6.15 3.04
N TYR A 90 5.87 5.21 2.78
CA TYR A 90 6.66 4.50 3.79
C TYR A 90 8.16 4.72 3.55
N ASP A 91 8.93 4.99 4.59
CA ASP A 91 10.38 5.27 4.55
C ASP A 91 11.27 4.02 4.42
N ASP A 92 10.66 2.84 4.30
CA ASP A 92 11.34 1.54 4.16
C ASP A 92 11.53 1.08 2.71
N GLN A 93 11.17 1.93 1.74
CA GLN A 93 11.42 1.71 0.33
C GLN A 93 11.70 3.04 -0.39
N PRO A 94 12.51 3.03 -1.46
CA PRO A 94 12.73 4.21 -2.28
C PRO A 94 11.53 4.49 -3.20
N TYR A 95 11.39 5.74 -3.62
CA TYR A 95 10.37 6.19 -4.57
C TYR A 95 11.01 7.07 -5.63
N ASP A 96 10.43 7.13 -6.82
CA ASP A 96 10.70 8.26 -7.71
C ASP A 96 9.93 9.52 -7.27
N LYS A 97 10.20 10.64 -7.94
CA LYS A 97 9.56 11.93 -7.69
C LYS A 97 8.02 11.83 -7.62
N TRP A 98 7.44 10.97 -8.43
CA TRP A 98 5.99 10.85 -8.62
C TRP A 98 5.34 9.90 -7.62
N GLY A 99 6.09 9.40 -6.64
CA GLY A 99 5.58 8.51 -5.60
C GLY A 99 5.48 7.05 -6.05
N ASN A 100 6.15 6.67 -7.15
CA ASN A 100 6.20 5.29 -7.60
C ASN A 100 7.28 4.53 -6.80
N PRO A 101 6.96 3.44 -6.09
CA PRO A 101 7.96 2.62 -5.42
C PRO A 101 9.01 2.09 -6.41
N VAL A 102 10.28 2.23 -6.07
CA VAL A 102 11.40 1.67 -6.84
C VAL A 102 11.83 0.36 -6.18
N LEU A 103 11.83 -0.72 -6.96
CA LEU A 103 12.18 -2.07 -6.50
C LEU A 103 13.70 -2.29 -6.58
N PRO A 104 14.28 -3.21 -5.77
CA PRO A 104 15.71 -3.48 -5.79
C PRO A 104 16.27 -3.95 -7.14
N ASN A 105 15.41 -4.53 -8.00
CA ASN A 105 15.77 -4.95 -9.35
C ASN A 105 15.68 -3.80 -10.39
N GLY A 106 15.41 -2.57 -9.94
CA GLY A 106 15.26 -1.39 -10.79
C GLY A 106 13.87 -1.20 -11.39
N GLN A 107 12.96 -2.18 -11.29
CA GLN A 107 11.57 -1.99 -11.71
C GLN A 107 10.83 -1.00 -10.81
N ARG A 108 9.73 -0.45 -11.30
CA ARG A 108 8.89 0.49 -10.57
C ARG A 108 7.46 -0.02 -10.45
N VAL A 109 6.82 0.27 -9.32
CA VAL A 109 5.40 -0.01 -9.13
C VAL A 109 4.60 1.25 -9.45
N ARG A 110 3.47 1.11 -10.15
CA ARG A 110 2.59 2.23 -10.49
C ARG A 110 2.00 2.86 -9.22
N GLY A 111 2.40 4.09 -8.90
CA GLY A 111 1.93 4.89 -7.77
C GLY A 111 0.70 5.74 -8.10
N GLU A 112 0.34 6.64 -7.18
CA GLU A 112 -0.89 7.44 -7.24
C GLU A 112 -1.00 8.30 -8.50
N LEU A 113 0.08 8.99 -8.86
CA LEU A 113 0.07 9.92 -10.00
C LEU A 113 0.45 9.26 -11.32
N PHE A 114 0.68 7.94 -11.34
CA PHE A 114 1.18 7.26 -12.53
C PHE A 114 0.29 7.50 -13.74
N PHE A 115 -1.03 7.38 -13.60
CA PHE A 115 -1.97 7.50 -14.74
C PHE A 115 -2.29 8.95 -15.15
N ASP A 116 -1.71 9.95 -14.48
CA ASP A 116 -1.87 11.35 -14.88
C ASP A 116 -1.16 11.62 -16.21
N GLU A 117 -1.85 12.28 -17.15
CA GLU A 117 -1.33 12.51 -18.50
C GLU A 117 -0.01 13.29 -18.51
N SER A 118 0.15 14.26 -17.60
CA SER A 118 1.39 15.04 -17.50
C SER A 118 2.56 14.19 -16.98
N VAL A 119 2.26 13.26 -16.07
CA VAL A 119 3.24 12.34 -15.49
C VAL A 119 3.64 11.27 -16.52
N GLN A 120 2.69 10.73 -17.27
CA GLN A 120 2.98 9.79 -18.36
C GLN A 120 3.92 10.41 -19.40
N LYS A 121 3.63 11.63 -19.87
CA LYS A 121 4.46 12.33 -20.86
C LYS A 121 5.90 12.55 -20.38
N ILE A 122 6.10 12.92 -19.12
CA ILE A 122 7.45 13.20 -18.61
C ILE A 122 8.23 11.92 -18.28
N LEU A 123 7.55 10.84 -17.85
CA LEU A 123 8.15 9.53 -17.70
C LEU A 123 8.52 8.89 -19.05
N GLU A 124 7.70 9.10 -20.08
CA GLU A 124 8.02 8.71 -21.47
C GLU A 124 9.27 9.43 -21.95
N ARG A 125 9.35 10.75 -21.75
CA ARG A 125 10.56 11.54 -22.05
C ARG A 125 11.79 11.04 -21.32
N GLY A 126 11.62 10.54 -20.10
CA GLY A 126 12.70 9.92 -19.31
C GLY A 126 13.12 8.54 -19.81
N GLY A 127 12.32 7.89 -20.66
CA GLY A 127 12.58 6.53 -21.16
C GLY A 127 12.37 5.45 -20.10
N VAL A 128 11.54 5.70 -19.08
CA VAL A 128 11.41 4.81 -17.91
C VAL A 128 10.09 4.05 -17.83
N LEU A 129 9.16 4.26 -18.78
CA LEU A 129 7.83 3.62 -18.75
C LEU A 129 7.90 2.08 -18.80
N GLU A 130 8.85 1.52 -19.54
CA GLU A 130 9.06 0.07 -19.62
C GLU A 130 9.56 -0.56 -18.31
N MET A 131 10.03 0.26 -17.36
CA MET A 131 10.48 -0.19 -16.05
C MET A 131 9.30 -0.47 -15.11
N PHE A 132 8.07 -0.07 -15.46
CA PHE A 132 6.91 -0.23 -14.59
C PHE A 132 6.27 -1.60 -14.69
N THR A 133 6.21 -2.30 -13.56
CA THR A 133 5.39 -3.49 -13.40
C THR A 133 3.95 -3.11 -13.03
N HIS A 134 2.98 -3.88 -13.51
CA HIS A 134 1.59 -3.81 -13.03
C HIS A 134 1.37 -4.64 -11.76
N TRP A 135 2.36 -5.41 -11.29
CA TRP A 135 2.25 -6.17 -10.05
C TRP A 135 2.49 -5.26 -8.84
N VAL A 136 1.47 -5.12 -8.02
CA VAL A 136 1.43 -4.21 -6.86
C VAL A 136 1.41 -5.02 -5.56
N LYS A 137 2.28 -4.67 -4.61
CA LYS A 137 2.22 -5.21 -3.24
C LYS A 137 0.94 -4.74 -2.56
N TYR A 138 0.24 -5.64 -1.86
CA TYR A 138 -0.92 -5.24 -1.08
C TYR A 138 -0.53 -4.26 0.05
N PRO A 139 -1.21 -3.09 0.18
CA PRO A 139 -0.80 -2.05 1.13
C PRO A 139 -0.86 -2.51 2.59
N ARG A 140 -0.14 -1.81 3.49
CA ARG A 140 -0.19 -2.11 4.93
C ARG A 140 -1.49 -1.57 5.52
N THR A 141 -2.35 -2.45 6.02
CA THR A 141 -3.53 -2.05 6.78
C THR A 141 -3.12 -1.53 8.15
N HIS A 142 -3.46 -0.29 8.47
CA HIS A 142 -3.14 0.35 9.74
C HIS A 142 -4.07 -0.16 10.85
N HIS A 143 -3.56 -0.19 12.08
CA HIS A 143 -4.35 -0.51 13.25
C HIS A 143 -5.41 0.55 13.51
N LEU A 144 -6.59 0.11 13.93
CA LEU A 144 -7.59 0.97 14.55
C LEU A 144 -7.06 1.43 15.92
N PRO A 145 -7.46 2.62 16.41
CA PRO A 145 -6.95 3.18 17.67
C PRO A 145 -7.17 2.29 18.91
N TRP A 146 -8.18 1.42 18.87
CA TRP A 146 -8.51 0.47 19.93
C TRP A 146 -7.95 -0.94 19.69
N SER A 147 -7.09 -1.13 18.68
CA SER A 147 -6.41 -2.42 18.48
C SER A 147 -5.50 -2.75 19.65
N GLU A 148 -5.51 -4.01 20.10
CA GLU A 148 -4.76 -4.41 21.30
C GLU A 148 -3.36 -4.99 21.01
N GLY A 149 -3.16 -5.54 19.81
CA GLY A 149 -1.90 -6.13 19.35
C GLY A 149 -1.07 -5.18 18.49
N ILE A 150 -0.78 -3.96 18.97
CA ILE A 150 0.08 -2.97 18.30
C ILE A 150 1.52 -3.15 18.79
N ASN A 151 2.48 -3.34 17.88
CA ASN A 151 3.91 -3.37 18.16
C ASN A 151 4.60 -2.04 17.78
N ASP A 152 5.87 -1.86 18.14
CA ASP A 152 6.62 -0.61 17.93
C ASP A 152 6.75 -0.19 16.45
N ASP A 153 6.67 -1.14 15.51
CA ASP A 153 6.73 -0.92 14.06
C ASP A 153 5.35 -0.85 13.38
N ASP A 154 4.27 -1.05 14.13
CA ASP A 154 2.91 -0.98 13.61
C ASP A 154 2.42 0.47 13.46
N ARG A 155 1.74 0.76 12.35
CA ARG A 155 1.09 2.05 12.13
C ARG A 155 -0.36 2.01 12.60
N VAL A 156 -0.77 3.04 13.33
CA VAL A 156 -2.17 3.28 13.73
C VAL A 156 -2.78 4.30 12.77
N MET A 157 -4.08 4.19 12.49
CA MET A 157 -4.81 5.19 11.73
C MET A 157 -4.71 6.55 12.43
N ALA A 158 -4.28 7.58 11.69
CA ALA A 158 -4.09 8.93 12.25
C ALA A 158 -5.42 9.62 12.58
N SER A 159 -6.48 9.29 11.85
CA SER A 159 -7.84 9.74 12.09
C SER A 159 -8.83 8.68 11.60
N LEU A 160 -10.04 8.69 12.16
CA LEU A 160 -11.18 7.88 11.74
C LEU A 160 -12.13 8.63 10.79
N ASP A 161 -11.85 9.90 10.46
CA ASP A 161 -12.72 10.74 9.62
C ASP A 161 -13.04 10.09 8.27
N GLY A 162 -12.11 9.30 7.73
CA GLY A 162 -12.33 8.54 6.49
C GLY A 162 -13.39 7.44 6.58
N LEU A 163 -13.79 7.04 7.80
CA LEU A 163 -14.81 6.02 8.07
C LEU A 163 -16.14 6.63 8.57
N VAL A 164 -16.09 7.80 9.21
CA VAL A 164 -17.27 8.42 9.84
C VAL A 164 -18.33 8.77 8.80
N GLY A 165 -19.56 8.31 9.03
CA GLY A 165 -20.71 8.55 8.14
C GLY A 165 -20.76 7.64 6.90
N GLU A 166 -19.74 6.81 6.70
CA GLU A 166 -19.68 5.86 5.58
C GLU A 166 -20.38 4.55 5.94
N ARG A 167 -20.90 3.86 4.92
CA ARG A 167 -21.18 2.41 5.03
C ARG A 167 -19.84 1.68 5.08
N VAL A 168 -19.65 0.86 6.11
CA VAL A 168 -18.45 0.04 6.31
C VAL A 168 -18.82 -1.43 6.36
N ILE A 169 -17.87 -2.24 5.91
CA ILE A 169 -17.90 -3.69 6.00
C ILE A 169 -16.84 -4.08 7.01
N VAL A 170 -17.27 -4.78 8.05
CA VAL A 170 -16.36 -5.41 9.00
C VAL A 170 -16.28 -6.88 8.67
N THR A 171 -15.08 -7.36 8.36
CA THR A 171 -14.84 -8.77 8.08
C THR A 171 -13.95 -9.38 9.12
N GLU A 172 -14.10 -10.68 9.37
CA GLU A 172 -13.10 -11.42 10.13
C GLU A 172 -11.74 -11.29 9.45
N LYS A 173 -10.71 -11.03 10.26
CA LYS A 173 -9.33 -10.98 9.79
C LYS A 173 -8.80 -12.41 9.88
N MET A 174 -8.65 -13.04 8.72
CA MET A 174 -8.19 -14.43 8.64
C MET A 174 -6.67 -14.48 8.79
N ASP A 175 -6.19 -15.35 9.67
CA ASP A 175 -4.76 -15.62 9.89
C ASP A 175 -4.21 -16.63 8.87
N GLY A 176 -3.65 -16.11 7.77
CA GLY A 176 -3.00 -16.91 6.73
C GLY A 176 -1.89 -16.15 6.03
N GLU A 177 -1.77 -16.38 4.72
CA GLU A 177 -0.84 -15.67 3.84
C GLU A 177 -1.60 -14.84 2.81
N ASN A 178 -1.45 -13.51 2.88
CA ASN A 178 -1.89 -12.60 1.84
C ASN A 178 -1.48 -13.09 0.45
N THR A 179 -2.44 -13.17 -0.46
CA THR A 179 -2.27 -13.63 -1.84
C THR A 179 -2.98 -12.70 -2.81
N THR A 180 -2.29 -12.34 -3.89
CA THR A 180 -2.80 -11.48 -4.96
C THR A 180 -2.70 -12.22 -6.29
N MET A 181 -3.80 -12.24 -7.05
CA MET A 181 -3.94 -12.91 -8.34
C MET A 181 -4.21 -11.91 -9.45
N TYR A 182 -3.52 -12.07 -10.58
CA TYR A 182 -3.70 -11.35 -11.84
C TYR A 182 -3.97 -12.36 -12.95
N LEU A 183 -4.29 -11.88 -14.16
CA LEU A 183 -4.34 -12.72 -15.36
C LEU A 183 -3.05 -13.54 -15.57
N ASP A 184 -1.90 -12.90 -15.35
CA ASP A 184 -0.59 -13.40 -15.77
C ASP A 184 0.35 -13.76 -14.61
N HIS A 185 -0.08 -13.50 -13.36
CA HIS A 185 0.78 -13.68 -12.20
C HIS A 185 0.00 -13.92 -10.90
N ILE A 186 0.63 -14.59 -9.94
CA ILE A 186 0.13 -14.74 -8.57
C ILE A 186 1.31 -14.60 -7.61
N HIS A 187 1.14 -13.79 -6.57
CA HIS A 187 2.17 -13.56 -5.57
C HIS A 187 1.57 -13.47 -4.16
N ALA A 188 2.41 -13.77 -3.16
CA ALA A 188 2.09 -13.46 -1.77
C ALA A 188 2.18 -11.93 -1.54
N ARG A 189 2.34 -11.42 -0.32
CA ARG A 189 2.53 -9.96 -0.16
C ARG A 189 3.76 -9.41 -0.91
N SER A 190 4.87 -10.15 -0.90
CA SER A 190 6.06 -9.85 -1.70
C SER A 190 5.89 -10.41 -3.11
N VAL A 191 6.10 -9.54 -4.11
CA VAL A 191 5.96 -9.88 -5.54
C VAL A 191 7.01 -10.92 -5.98
N ASP A 192 8.21 -10.86 -5.41
CA ASP A 192 9.37 -11.71 -5.73
C ASP A 192 9.47 -12.98 -4.86
N GLY A 193 8.34 -13.47 -4.34
CA GLY A 193 8.30 -14.63 -3.44
C GLY A 193 8.79 -15.93 -4.08
N ARG A 194 9.70 -16.64 -3.39
CA ARG A 194 10.12 -18.01 -3.79
C ARG A 194 8.96 -19.00 -3.73
N HIS A 195 9.04 -20.11 -4.46
CA HIS A 195 8.08 -21.21 -4.30
C HIS A 195 8.03 -21.71 -2.85
N HIS A 196 6.82 -22.05 -2.40
CA HIS A 196 6.59 -22.71 -1.11
C HIS A 196 5.38 -23.67 -1.25
N PRO A 197 5.46 -24.93 -0.76
CA PRO A 197 4.40 -25.93 -0.93
C PRO A 197 3.01 -25.52 -0.41
N SER A 198 2.94 -24.64 0.61
CA SER A 198 1.65 -24.11 1.09
C SER A 198 0.88 -23.28 0.05
N ARG A 199 1.51 -22.92 -1.06
CA ARG A 199 0.92 -22.12 -2.13
C ARG A 199 0.42 -22.96 -3.31
N ASP A 200 0.67 -24.27 -3.31
CA ASP A 200 0.34 -25.12 -4.46
C ASP A 200 -1.17 -25.20 -4.70
N TRP A 201 -1.97 -25.31 -3.63
CA TRP A 201 -3.43 -25.31 -3.74
C TRP A 201 -3.97 -24.01 -4.34
N VAL A 202 -3.54 -22.85 -3.83
CA VAL A 202 -4.03 -21.55 -4.30
C VAL A 202 -3.57 -21.23 -5.73
N LYS A 203 -2.40 -21.75 -6.14
CA LYS A 203 -1.93 -21.69 -7.53
C LYS A 203 -2.77 -22.55 -8.47
N GLN A 204 -3.15 -23.75 -8.04
CA GLN A 204 -4.06 -24.60 -8.81
C GLN A 204 -5.43 -23.94 -8.96
N TYR A 205 -5.98 -23.40 -7.87
CA TYR A 205 -7.23 -22.64 -7.91
C TYR A 205 -7.13 -21.44 -8.87
N TRP A 206 -6.10 -20.61 -8.73
CA TRP A 206 -5.84 -19.48 -9.62
C TRP A 206 -5.79 -19.89 -11.09
N SER A 207 -5.15 -21.02 -11.43
CA SER A 207 -5.06 -21.47 -12.82
C SER A 207 -6.42 -21.74 -13.50
N THR A 208 -7.48 -21.94 -12.70
CA THR A 208 -8.85 -22.14 -13.21
C THR A 208 -9.59 -20.86 -13.53
N ILE A 209 -9.20 -19.73 -12.90
CA ILE A 209 -9.86 -18.42 -13.06
C ILE A 209 -8.97 -17.37 -13.72
N ALA A 210 -7.66 -17.60 -13.82
CA ALA A 210 -6.68 -16.60 -14.25
C ALA A 210 -7.04 -15.98 -15.60
N GLY A 211 -7.46 -16.81 -16.57
CA GLY A 211 -7.81 -16.35 -17.92
C GLY A 211 -9.01 -15.39 -17.98
N ASP A 212 -9.85 -15.38 -16.94
CA ASP A 212 -11.04 -14.54 -16.86
C ASP A 212 -10.79 -13.24 -16.06
N ILE A 213 -9.63 -13.11 -15.39
CA ILE A 213 -9.25 -11.87 -14.70
C ILE A 213 -8.90 -10.81 -15.76
N PRO A 214 -9.54 -9.62 -15.78
CA PRO A 214 -9.23 -8.60 -16.77
C PRO A 214 -7.74 -8.15 -16.71
N PRO A 215 -7.12 -7.79 -17.84
CA PRO A 215 -5.74 -7.30 -17.84
C PRO A 215 -5.52 -6.14 -16.87
N GLY A 216 -4.48 -6.25 -16.04
CA GLY A 216 -4.13 -5.24 -15.03
C GLY A 216 -4.98 -5.26 -13.75
N TRP A 217 -6.12 -5.97 -13.74
CA TRP A 217 -6.92 -6.15 -12.54
C TRP A 217 -6.28 -7.18 -11.62
N ARG A 218 -6.60 -7.08 -10.32
CA ARG A 218 -6.13 -8.04 -9.32
C ARG A 218 -7.18 -8.38 -8.29
N ILE A 219 -7.12 -9.62 -7.84
CA ILE A 219 -7.94 -10.16 -6.76
C ILE A 219 -7.03 -10.42 -5.57
N CYS A 220 -7.40 -9.90 -4.40
CA CYS A 220 -6.66 -10.09 -3.16
C CYS A 220 -7.50 -10.89 -2.16
N GLY A 221 -6.85 -11.86 -1.52
CA GLY A 221 -7.44 -12.71 -0.51
C GLY A 221 -6.37 -13.30 0.41
N GLU A 222 -6.83 -14.14 1.33
CA GLU A 222 -5.97 -14.84 2.28
C GLU A 222 -5.86 -16.32 1.87
N ASN A 223 -4.64 -16.82 1.70
CA ASN A 223 -4.35 -18.24 1.56
C ASN A 223 -4.25 -18.88 2.95
N LEU A 224 -5.20 -19.75 3.25
CA LEU A 224 -5.41 -20.43 4.52
C LEU A 224 -5.09 -21.92 4.44
N PHE A 225 -4.37 -22.37 3.41
CA PHE A 225 -3.98 -23.78 3.28
C PHE A 225 -3.15 -24.26 4.47
N ALA A 226 -2.11 -23.50 4.82
CA ALA A 226 -1.23 -23.80 5.94
C ALA A 226 -1.73 -23.12 7.22
N LYS A 227 -1.69 -23.85 8.33
CA LYS A 227 -1.88 -23.30 9.67
C LYS A 227 -0.77 -22.30 9.99
N HIS A 228 -1.17 -21.12 10.45
CA HIS A 228 -0.29 -20.10 10.99
C HIS A 228 -0.36 -20.14 12.53
N SER A 229 -0.86 -19.07 13.16
CA SER A 229 -1.06 -19.01 14.61
C SER A 229 -2.42 -19.59 15.02
N ILE A 230 -3.41 -19.57 14.13
CA ILE A 230 -4.75 -20.14 14.31
C ILE A 230 -4.87 -21.44 13.50
N ALA A 231 -5.38 -22.49 14.14
CA ALA A 231 -5.69 -23.76 13.49
C ALA A 231 -7.18 -23.82 13.14
N TYR A 232 -7.50 -23.64 11.86
CA TYR A 232 -8.88 -23.77 11.39
C TYR A 232 -9.22 -25.23 11.14
N GLN A 233 -10.43 -25.64 11.51
CA GLN A 233 -10.90 -27.03 11.34
C GLN A 233 -11.98 -27.18 10.25
N ASP A 234 -12.56 -26.07 9.82
CA ASP A 234 -13.83 -26.05 9.09
C ASP A 234 -13.91 -24.83 8.15
N LEU A 235 -12.85 -24.62 7.36
CA LEU A 235 -12.78 -23.53 6.38
C LEU A 235 -13.73 -23.79 5.21
N ALA A 236 -14.44 -22.74 4.75
CA ALA A 236 -15.26 -22.80 3.54
C ALA A 236 -14.42 -22.91 2.25
N SER A 237 -13.21 -22.34 2.26
CA SER A 237 -12.23 -22.42 1.18
C SER A 237 -10.82 -22.19 1.75
N TYR A 238 -9.79 -22.71 1.10
CA TYR A 238 -8.40 -22.35 1.42
C TYR A 238 -7.99 -20.99 0.86
N PHE A 239 -8.74 -20.41 -0.07
CA PHE A 239 -8.56 -19.02 -0.47
C PHE A 239 -9.85 -18.26 -0.19
N MET A 240 -9.75 -17.25 0.67
CA MET A 240 -10.88 -16.39 1.01
C MET A 240 -10.60 -14.95 0.57
N GLY A 241 -11.41 -14.43 -0.36
CA GLY A 241 -11.22 -13.11 -0.95
C GLY A 241 -11.65 -11.98 -0.04
N PHE A 242 -11.00 -10.81 -0.14
CA PHE A 242 -11.39 -9.60 0.59
C PHE A 242 -11.37 -8.30 -0.24
N SER A 243 -10.75 -8.27 -1.43
CA SER A 243 -10.83 -7.10 -2.32
C SER A 243 -10.52 -7.44 -3.78
N VAL A 244 -11.08 -6.64 -4.69
CA VAL A 244 -10.74 -6.60 -6.13
C VAL A 244 -10.29 -5.19 -6.48
N TRP A 245 -9.29 -5.08 -7.35
CA TRP A 245 -8.74 -3.80 -7.78
C TRP A 245 -8.64 -3.72 -9.29
N SER A 246 -8.92 -2.55 -9.85
CA SER A 246 -8.73 -2.31 -11.28
C SER A 246 -7.27 -2.09 -11.67
N ASP A 247 -7.04 -2.06 -12.97
CA ASP A 247 -5.81 -1.65 -13.64
C ASP A 247 -5.32 -0.25 -13.24
N GLN A 248 -6.23 0.62 -12.77
CA GLN A 248 -5.93 1.96 -12.29
C GLN A 248 -5.64 2.05 -10.78
N ASN A 249 -5.40 0.92 -10.10
CA ASN A 249 -5.19 0.89 -8.64
C ASN A 249 -6.36 1.46 -7.82
N ILE A 250 -7.58 1.28 -8.30
CA ILE A 250 -8.81 1.57 -7.57
C ILE A 250 -9.34 0.27 -6.97
N CYS A 251 -9.50 0.24 -5.65
CA CYS A 251 -10.18 -0.83 -4.95
C CYS A 251 -11.67 -0.71 -5.28
N GLN A 252 -12.26 -1.73 -5.92
CA GLN A 252 -13.67 -1.72 -6.31
C GLN A 252 -14.57 -1.66 -5.09
N SER A 253 -15.82 -1.22 -5.23
CA SER A 253 -16.76 -1.24 -4.10
C SER A 253 -16.91 -2.65 -3.52
N TRP A 254 -17.37 -2.78 -2.27
CA TRP A 254 -17.63 -4.09 -1.67
C TRP A 254 -18.68 -4.86 -2.47
N ASP A 255 -19.74 -4.19 -2.91
CA ASP A 255 -20.82 -4.83 -3.67
C ASP A 255 -20.29 -5.37 -5.01
N GLU A 256 -19.52 -4.57 -5.75
CA GLU A 256 -18.85 -5.02 -6.98
C GLU A 256 -17.79 -6.11 -6.71
N THR A 257 -17.07 -6.03 -5.58
CA THR A 257 -16.15 -7.10 -5.15
C THR A 257 -16.90 -8.42 -4.98
N MET A 258 -18.11 -8.41 -4.42
CA MET A 258 -18.94 -9.60 -4.26
C MET A 258 -19.43 -10.15 -5.60
N GLU A 259 -19.83 -9.29 -6.55
CA GLU A 259 -20.21 -9.69 -7.91
C GLU A 259 -19.05 -10.43 -8.62
N TRP A 260 -17.83 -9.90 -8.52
CA TRP A 260 -16.64 -10.56 -9.05
C TRP A 260 -16.35 -11.89 -8.34
N PHE A 261 -16.51 -11.95 -7.02
CA PHE A 261 -16.30 -13.18 -6.28
C PHE A 261 -17.31 -14.26 -6.65
N GLU A 262 -18.59 -13.89 -6.85
CA GLU A 262 -19.61 -14.81 -7.36
C GLU A 262 -19.23 -15.34 -8.74
N LEU A 263 -18.82 -14.45 -9.67
CA LEU A 263 -18.40 -14.84 -11.02
C LEU A 263 -17.24 -15.84 -11.01
N PHE A 264 -16.25 -15.64 -10.14
CA PHE A 264 -15.07 -16.49 -10.04
C PHE A 264 -15.21 -17.66 -9.06
N GLY A 265 -16.37 -17.85 -8.42
CA GLY A 265 -16.57 -18.87 -7.38
C GLY A 265 -15.69 -18.67 -6.14
N ILE A 266 -15.25 -17.44 -5.86
CA ILE A 266 -14.40 -17.10 -4.72
C ILE A 266 -15.26 -16.96 -3.47
N THR A 267 -14.88 -17.65 -2.40
CA THR A 267 -15.51 -17.46 -1.09
C THR A 267 -14.98 -16.16 -0.45
N PRO A 268 -15.82 -15.20 -0.04
CA PRO A 268 -15.36 -14.03 0.71
C PRO A 268 -14.97 -14.39 2.14
N VAL A 269 -14.09 -13.60 2.75
CA VAL A 269 -13.91 -13.60 4.21
C VAL A 269 -15.25 -13.33 4.94
N PRO A 270 -15.50 -13.92 6.13
CA PRO A 270 -16.77 -13.75 6.82
C PRO A 270 -17.08 -12.29 7.14
N VAL A 271 -18.28 -11.82 6.82
CA VAL A 271 -18.78 -10.49 7.20
C VAL A 271 -19.36 -10.54 8.61
N LEU A 272 -18.84 -9.70 9.49
CA LEU A 272 -19.27 -9.54 10.88
C LEU A 272 -20.26 -8.38 11.04
N TYR A 273 -20.14 -7.35 10.20
CA TYR A 273 -21.02 -6.19 10.18
C TYR A 273 -21.04 -5.55 8.79
N ASP A 274 -22.22 -5.09 8.38
CA ASP A 274 -22.43 -4.26 7.20
C ASP A 274 -23.43 -3.17 7.60
N GLY A 275 -22.98 -1.92 7.60
CA GLY A 275 -23.79 -0.78 8.00
C GLY A 275 -22.99 0.49 8.16
N ILE A 276 -23.63 1.55 8.67
CA ILE A 276 -22.94 2.82 8.92
C ILE A 276 -21.89 2.64 10.01
N PHE A 277 -20.74 3.28 9.86
CA PHE A 277 -19.68 3.23 10.86
C PHE A 277 -20.17 3.70 12.24
N ASP A 278 -20.09 2.80 13.22
CA ASP A 278 -20.30 3.07 14.64
C ASP A 278 -19.12 2.44 15.41
N SER A 279 -18.23 3.28 15.94
CA SER A 279 -17.02 2.80 16.61
C SER A 279 -17.32 1.94 17.84
N LYS A 280 -18.38 2.25 18.60
CA LYS A 280 -18.71 1.50 19.83
C LYS A 280 -19.25 0.13 19.51
N LEU A 281 -20.12 0.04 18.50
CA LEU A 281 -20.64 -1.24 18.03
C LEU A 281 -19.51 -2.11 17.48
N ILE A 282 -18.66 -1.53 16.61
CA ILE A 282 -17.58 -2.24 15.93
C ILE A 282 -16.52 -2.71 16.93
N GLU A 283 -16.13 -1.87 17.90
CA GLU A 283 -15.20 -2.26 18.98
C GLU A 283 -15.70 -3.50 19.73
N GLY A 284 -17.02 -3.63 19.94
CA GLY A 284 -17.64 -4.77 20.59
C GLY A 284 -17.83 -6.03 19.74
N LEU A 285 -17.45 -6.04 18.45
CA LEU A 285 -17.61 -7.22 17.57
C LEU A 285 -16.67 -8.36 17.94
N TYR A 286 -15.47 -8.05 18.45
CA TYR A 286 -14.54 -9.07 18.91
C TYR A 286 -14.84 -9.44 20.37
N LYS A 287 -15.01 -10.74 20.66
CA LYS A 287 -15.17 -11.23 22.04
C LYS A 287 -13.92 -11.98 22.46
N SER A 288 -13.55 -11.88 23.73
CA SER A 288 -12.40 -12.63 24.28
C SER A 288 -12.55 -14.15 24.17
N THR A 289 -13.79 -14.65 24.02
CA THR A 289 -14.09 -16.06 23.74
C THR A 289 -13.64 -16.51 22.36
N ASP A 290 -13.36 -15.58 21.44
CA ASP A 290 -12.95 -15.86 20.06
C ASP A 290 -11.42 -15.94 19.92
N TRP A 291 -10.67 -15.85 21.03
CA TRP A 291 -9.21 -15.79 21.06
C TRP A 291 -8.52 -16.92 20.29
N ASP A 292 -9.00 -18.16 20.42
CA ASP A 292 -8.42 -19.31 19.72
C ASP A 292 -8.83 -19.41 18.24
N ARG A 293 -9.81 -18.63 17.80
CA ARG A 293 -10.48 -18.79 16.50
C ARG A 293 -10.26 -17.62 15.55
N SER A 294 -10.02 -16.43 16.09
CA SER A 294 -9.89 -15.20 15.31
C SER A 294 -8.75 -14.34 15.83
N GLU A 295 -7.98 -13.72 14.93
CA GLU A 295 -6.98 -12.72 15.30
C GLU A 295 -7.59 -11.31 15.46
N GLY A 296 -8.81 -11.10 14.95
CA GLY A 296 -9.50 -9.83 14.99
C GLY A 296 -10.33 -9.60 13.73
N TYR A 297 -10.41 -8.34 13.30
CA TYR A 297 -11.24 -7.95 12.15
C TYR A 297 -10.62 -6.80 11.36
N THR A 298 -11.11 -6.63 10.14
CA THR A 298 -10.82 -5.43 9.34
C THR A 298 -12.09 -4.61 9.15
N VAL A 299 -11.97 -3.29 9.15
CA VAL A 299 -13.05 -2.34 8.88
C VAL A 299 -12.69 -1.63 7.59
N ARG A 300 -13.52 -1.79 6.56
CA ARG A 300 -13.29 -1.21 5.23
C ARG A 300 -14.51 -0.41 4.81
N VAL A 301 -14.33 0.77 4.21
CA VAL A 301 -15.44 1.48 3.55
C VAL A 301 -15.98 0.66 2.38
N ALA A 302 -17.30 0.59 2.26
CA ALA A 302 -17.97 -0.19 1.21
C ALA A 302 -17.83 0.44 -0.18
N ALA A 303 -17.71 1.78 -0.28
CA ALA A 303 -17.47 2.46 -1.54
C ALA A 303 -16.08 2.15 -2.12
N ALA A 304 -15.92 2.34 -3.43
CA ALA A 304 -14.62 2.25 -4.09
C ALA A 304 -13.67 3.36 -3.60
N PHE A 305 -12.36 3.10 -3.60
CA PHE A 305 -11.35 4.07 -3.19
C PHE A 305 -10.01 3.84 -3.89
N SER A 306 -9.21 4.90 -4.04
CA SER A 306 -7.87 4.81 -4.63
C SER A 306 -6.87 4.18 -3.66
N ALA A 307 -5.76 3.66 -4.18
CA ALA A 307 -4.65 3.16 -3.35
C ALA A 307 -4.10 4.21 -2.36
N SER A 308 -4.10 5.51 -2.72
CA SER A 308 -3.64 6.59 -1.83
C SER A 308 -4.57 6.83 -0.63
N GLN A 309 -5.86 6.51 -0.78
CA GLN A 309 -6.86 6.61 0.29
C GLN A 309 -6.84 5.40 1.25
N PHE A 310 -6.12 4.33 0.92
CA PHE A 310 -6.18 3.04 1.64
C PHE A 310 -6.03 3.20 3.16
N SER A 311 -5.00 3.91 3.62
CA SER A 311 -4.71 4.08 5.06
C SER A 311 -5.79 4.83 5.85
N SER A 312 -6.71 5.52 5.14
CA SER A 312 -7.87 6.23 5.72
C SER A 312 -9.20 5.50 5.52
N LYS A 313 -9.26 4.54 4.59
CA LYS A 313 -10.48 3.82 4.19
C LYS A 313 -10.51 2.36 4.66
N ILE A 314 -9.41 1.84 5.18
CA ILE A 314 -9.36 0.52 5.82
C ILE A 314 -8.47 0.52 7.07
N GLY A 315 -8.99 -0.06 8.14
CA GLY A 315 -8.28 -0.29 9.41
C GLY A 315 -8.41 -1.73 9.87
N LYS A 316 -7.52 -2.18 10.75
CA LYS A 316 -7.57 -3.50 11.38
C LYS A 316 -7.60 -3.43 12.89
N PHE A 317 -8.36 -4.30 13.52
CA PHE A 317 -8.23 -4.65 14.93
C PHE A 317 -7.49 -5.98 14.99
N VAL A 318 -6.46 -6.05 15.84
CA VAL A 318 -5.73 -7.28 16.16
C VAL A 318 -5.76 -7.44 17.67
N ARG A 319 -6.15 -8.63 18.14
CA ARG A 319 -6.23 -8.98 19.57
C ARG A 319 -4.87 -8.97 20.25
N ARG A 320 -4.86 -8.79 21.58
CA ARG A 320 -3.63 -8.90 22.38
C ARG A 320 -2.97 -10.28 22.24
N GLY A 321 -1.65 -10.29 22.13
CA GLY A 321 -0.84 -11.51 22.15
C GLY A 321 -0.99 -12.39 20.90
N HIS A 322 -1.63 -11.89 19.83
CA HIS A 322 -1.55 -12.54 18.54
C HIS A 322 -0.16 -12.26 17.94
N LEU A 323 0.76 -13.19 18.18
CA LEU A 323 2.06 -13.22 17.50
C LEU A 323 1.89 -14.04 16.24
N GLN A 324 2.17 -13.47 15.07
CA GLN A 324 2.43 -14.30 13.90
C GLN A 324 3.73 -15.06 14.20
N THR A 325 3.65 -16.37 14.42
CA THR A 325 4.86 -17.19 14.45
C THR A 325 5.44 -17.24 13.05
N VAL A 326 6.21 -16.21 12.68
CA VAL A 326 6.98 -16.17 11.44
C VAL A 326 8.16 -17.13 11.60
N ARG A 327 7.89 -18.43 11.54
CA ARG A 327 8.92 -19.47 11.56
C ARG A 327 9.21 -19.91 10.13
N HIS A 328 10.05 -19.13 9.44
CA HIS A 328 10.58 -19.51 8.14
C HIS A 328 11.68 -20.57 8.32
N GLY A 329 11.34 -21.85 8.09
CA GLY A 329 12.33 -22.92 7.97
C GLY A 329 11.76 -24.33 8.23
N ASN A 330 12.01 -25.24 7.28
CA ASN A 330 11.97 -26.73 7.32
C ASN A 330 11.01 -27.45 8.29
N ARG A 331 9.87 -26.84 8.64
CA ARG A 331 8.82 -27.52 9.38
C ARG A 331 7.77 -28.06 8.41
N ILE A 332 7.21 -29.19 8.80
CA ILE A 332 6.07 -29.83 8.15
C ILE A 332 4.95 -28.78 8.04
N VAL A 333 4.48 -28.53 6.82
CA VAL A 333 3.30 -27.69 6.59
C VAL A 333 2.10 -28.41 7.19
N GLU A 334 1.58 -27.90 8.31
CA GLU A 334 0.33 -28.40 8.91
C GLU A 334 -0.83 -27.76 8.15
N ARG A 335 -1.68 -28.60 7.53
CA ARG A 335 -2.80 -28.16 6.70
C ARG A 335 -4.01 -27.85 7.58
N ASN A 336 -4.68 -26.73 7.33
CA ASN A 336 -5.96 -26.41 7.99
C ASN A 336 -7.08 -27.35 7.50
N GLY A 337 -8.10 -27.56 8.32
CA GLY A 337 -9.31 -28.29 7.94
C GLY A 337 -10.18 -27.50 6.96
N LEU A 338 -10.68 -28.19 5.94
CA LEU A 338 -11.67 -27.69 4.95
C LEU A 338 -12.97 -28.45 5.18
N ARG A 339 -14.12 -27.75 5.00
CA ARG A 339 -15.46 -28.36 5.12
C ARG A 339 -15.68 -29.54 4.18
#